data_AF-A0A4W6BPK9-F1
#
_entry.id   AF-A0A4W6BPK9-F1
#
_cell.length_a   1.000
_cell.length_b   1.000
_cell.length_c   1.000
_cell.angle_alpha   90.00
_cell.angle_beta   90.00
_cell.angle_gamma   90.00
#
_symmetry.space_group_name_H-M   'P 1'
#
loop_
_entity.id
_entity.type
_entity.pdbx_description
1 polymer ?
#
loop_
_entity_poly.entity_id
_entity_poly.type
_entity_poly.pdbx_seq_one_letter_code
_entity_poly.pdbx_strand_id
1 'polypeptide(L)'
;MEEELNYVMVTFRSKEQPNNLEVIYDEVRTENQALDTQPVIQENKKKAPLCTLFHLVAAGLGIICAILVSVVIALSIQCKPPSIYLPVLKDCQGSLTVYNTVMLSCLTAVKTVTSEWERQNTGLTAQNLQLQKERTDLEKQTEELTRERDRLNWTITAILGYDNFPVNTHCPKKVCKPCLDNWILFQSNCYLFMNDKYNWKTWKKSREVCRQQNSDLVVIESQEEQARLIL
;
A
#
# COMPACT_ATOMS: atom_id res chain seq x y z
N MET A 1 -9.62 20.60 34.01
CA MET A 1 -10.82 19.77 34.14
C MET A 1 -11.94 20.59 33.53
N GLU A 2 -12.52 20.26 32.38
CA GLU A 2 -12.59 19.01 31.61
C GLU A 2 -12.62 19.39 30.12
N GLU A 3 -11.92 18.65 29.26
CA GLU A 3 -12.08 18.77 27.80
C GLU A 3 -13.22 17.84 27.38
N GLU A 4 -14.32 18.41 26.90
CA GLU A 4 -15.43 17.65 26.32
C GLU A 4 -15.00 17.06 24.97
N LEU A 5 -14.81 15.73 24.93
CA LEU A 5 -14.56 14.99 23.69
C LEU A 5 -15.88 14.88 22.91
N ASN A 6 -16.06 15.73 21.89
CA ASN A 6 -17.14 15.58 20.92
C ASN A 6 -16.79 14.47 19.92
N TYR A 7 -17.43 13.31 20.02
CA TYR A 7 -17.36 12.27 19.00
C TYR A 7 -18.48 12.45 17.97
N VAL A 8 -18.12 12.39 16.69
CA VAL A 8 -19.08 12.35 15.58
C VAL A 8 -19.31 10.89 15.21
N MET A 9 -20.54 10.41 15.40
CA MET A 9 -20.95 9.06 15.01
C MET A 9 -21.39 9.06 13.54
N VAL A 10 -20.59 8.44 12.66
CA VAL A 10 -20.94 8.24 11.25
C VAL A 10 -21.64 6.89 11.10
N THR A 11 -22.93 6.90 10.78
CA THR A 11 -23.71 5.69 10.50
C THR A 11 -23.71 5.40 9.01
N PHE A 12 -23.11 4.28 8.60
CA PHE A 12 -23.22 3.77 7.23
C PHE A 12 -24.45 2.86 7.13
N ARG A 13 -25.46 3.27 6.36
CA ARG A 13 -26.55 2.37 5.97
C ARG A 13 -26.08 1.48 4.83
N SER A 14 -25.81 0.21 5.10
CA SER A 14 -25.80 -0.80 4.05
C SER A 14 -27.22 -1.32 3.85
N LYS A 15 -27.75 -1.15 2.64
CA LYS A 15 -28.86 -1.95 2.13
C LYS A 15 -28.26 -3.04 1.24
N GLU A 16 -28.83 -4.23 1.36
CA GLU A 16 -28.53 -5.49 0.68
C GLU A 16 -27.48 -6.39 1.33
N GLN A 17 -27.97 -7.57 1.72
CA GLN A 17 -27.22 -8.80 1.84
C GLN A 17 -27.07 -9.40 0.44
N PRO A 18 -25.90 -9.93 0.09
CA PRO A 18 -25.88 -11.24 -0.53
C PRO A 18 -24.79 -12.16 0.02
N ASN A 19 -25.22 -13.40 0.25
CA ASN A 19 -24.54 -14.67 -0.01
C ASN A 19 -23.12 -14.91 0.50
N ASN A 20 -23.04 -15.91 1.40
CA ASN A 20 -22.01 -16.95 1.51
C ASN A 20 -20.68 -16.64 0.80
N LEU A 21 -19.77 -15.95 1.49
CA LEU A 21 -18.38 -15.87 1.06
C LEU A 21 -17.57 -16.88 1.88
N GLU A 22 -17.54 -18.11 1.37
CA GLU A 22 -16.53 -19.10 1.75
C GLU A 22 -15.20 -18.62 1.17
N VAL A 23 -14.42 -17.87 1.97
CA VAL A 23 -13.07 -17.47 1.59
C VAL A 23 -12.15 -18.66 1.83
N ILE A 24 -12.00 -19.49 0.80
CA ILE A 24 -10.97 -20.52 0.73
C ILE A 24 -9.63 -19.79 0.59
N TYR A 25 -8.83 -19.78 1.65
CA TYR A 25 -7.40 -19.50 1.52
C TYR A 25 -6.72 -20.82 1.14
N ASP A 26 -6.23 -20.92 -0.09
CA ASP A 26 -5.30 -22.00 -0.46
C ASP A 26 -3.93 -21.71 0.14
N GLU A 27 -3.41 -22.69 0.87
CA GLU A 27 -2.07 -22.64 1.46
C GLU A 27 -1.04 -22.96 0.37
N VAL A 28 -0.25 -21.96 -0.03
CA VAL A 28 0.90 -22.18 -0.93
C VAL A 28 2.01 -22.83 -0.12
N ARG A 29 2.06 -24.16 -0.14
CA ARG A 29 3.20 -24.92 0.36
C ARG A 29 4.38 -24.73 -0.60
N THR A 30 5.29 -23.83 -0.29
CA THR A 30 6.60 -23.77 -0.95
C THR A 30 7.59 -24.58 -0.14
N GLU A 31 7.99 -25.70 -0.75
CA GLU A 31 9.05 -26.57 -0.29
C GLU A 31 10.38 -25.81 -0.34
N ASN A 32 11.10 -25.77 0.79
CA ASN A 32 12.40 -25.13 0.89
C ASN A 32 13.41 -25.87 0.00
N GLN A 33 13.84 -25.26 -1.09
CA GLN A 33 15.14 -25.52 -1.68
C GLN A 33 15.88 -24.21 -1.88
N ALA A 34 16.95 -24.05 -1.10
CA ALA A 34 17.94 -23.01 -1.28
C ALA A 34 18.56 -23.15 -2.68
N LEU A 35 18.36 -22.14 -3.52
CA LEU A 35 19.25 -21.89 -4.64
C LEU A 35 19.47 -20.39 -4.76
N ASP A 36 20.71 -20.03 -4.51
CA ASP A 36 21.29 -18.70 -4.64
C ASP A 36 21.08 -18.21 -6.08
N THR A 37 20.15 -17.29 -6.32
CA THR A 37 20.07 -16.54 -7.58
C THR A 37 19.45 -15.16 -7.36
N GLN A 38 20.28 -14.17 -7.61
CA GLN A 38 20.06 -12.73 -7.76
C GLN A 38 18.68 -12.36 -8.35
N PRO A 39 17.99 -11.30 -7.85
CA PRO A 39 16.67 -10.97 -8.38
C PRO A 39 16.80 -10.35 -9.77
N VAL A 40 16.33 -11.08 -10.77
CA VAL A 40 15.93 -10.54 -12.07
C VAL A 40 14.75 -9.60 -11.82
N ILE A 41 15.06 -8.31 -11.69
CA ILE A 41 14.07 -7.25 -11.82
C ILE A 41 13.61 -7.29 -13.28
N GLN A 42 12.39 -7.77 -13.53
CA GLN A 42 11.71 -7.55 -14.80
C GLN A 42 11.33 -6.07 -14.87
N GLU A 43 12.33 -5.23 -15.15
CA GLU A 43 12.15 -3.83 -15.48
C GLU A 43 11.30 -3.85 -16.76
N ASN A 44 10.04 -3.43 -16.65
CA ASN A 44 9.22 -3.17 -17.82
C ASN A 44 9.88 -1.98 -18.54
N LYS A 45 10.84 -2.29 -19.41
CA LYS A 45 11.75 -1.35 -20.05
C LYS A 45 11.00 -0.59 -21.13
N LYS A 46 10.17 0.36 -20.71
CA LYS A 46 9.78 1.52 -21.50
C LYS A 46 10.48 2.77 -20.99
N LYS A 47 11.80 2.70 -20.89
CA LYS A 47 12.66 3.90 -20.94
C LYS A 47 13.29 3.96 -22.34
N ALA A 48 12.50 4.36 -23.33
CA ALA A 48 13.00 4.56 -24.69
C ALA A 48 12.22 5.62 -25.49
N PRO A 49 12.01 6.83 -24.92
CA PRO A 49 12.01 8.01 -25.78
C PRO A 49 12.99 9.09 -25.32
N LEU A 50 13.38 9.08 -24.04
CA LEU A 50 14.11 10.19 -23.42
C LEU A 50 15.63 10.08 -23.63
N CYS A 51 16.24 8.91 -23.41
CA CYS A 51 17.67 8.70 -23.73
C CYS A 51 17.96 8.85 -25.22
N THR A 52 17.08 8.37 -26.09
CA THR A 52 17.21 8.50 -27.55
C THR A 52 17.16 9.97 -27.98
N LEU A 53 16.29 10.77 -27.37
CA LEU A 53 16.22 12.21 -27.62
C LEU A 53 17.49 12.93 -27.16
N PHE A 54 18.00 12.63 -25.96
CA PHE A 54 19.22 13.24 -25.45
C PHE A 54 20.48 12.83 -26.23
N HIS A 55 20.58 11.59 -26.67
CA HIS A 55 21.66 11.16 -27.58
C HIS A 55 21.55 11.86 -28.94
N LEU A 56 20.34 12.08 -29.46
CA LEU A 56 20.14 12.86 -30.69
C LEU A 56 20.53 14.32 -30.52
N VAL A 57 20.17 14.95 -29.40
CA VAL A 57 20.51 16.35 -29.09
C VAL A 57 22.02 16.51 -28.88
N ALA A 58 22.66 15.57 -28.15
CA ALA A 58 24.10 15.57 -27.95
C ALA A 58 24.87 15.29 -29.24
N ALA A 59 24.41 14.34 -30.06
CA ALA A 59 24.99 14.07 -31.39
C ALA A 59 24.81 15.28 -32.32
N GLY A 60 23.64 15.93 -32.30
CA GLY A 60 23.37 17.16 -33.06
C GLY A 60 24.29 18.30 -32.66
N LEU A 61 24.47 18.55 -31.35
CA LEU A 61 25.38 19.56 -30.83
C LEU A 61 26.85 19.24 -31.17
N GLY A 62 27.25 17.98 -31.12
CA GLY A 62 28.58 17.53 -31.52
C GLY A 62 28.87 17.73 -33.01
N ILE A 63 27.90 17.39 -33.88
CA ILE A 63 27.99 17.61 -35.33
C ILE A 63 28.05 19.10 -35.64
N ILE A 64 27.22 19.92 -35.00
CA ILE A 64 27.25 21.39 -35.15
C ILE A 64 28.62 21.94 -34.73
N CYS A 65 29.18 21.49 -33.61
CA CYS A 65 30.53 21.89 -33.19
C CYS A 65 31.60 21.49 -34.21
N ALA A 66 31.54 20.27 -34.75
CA ALA A 66 32.50 19.80 -35.76
C ALA A 66 32.41 20.59 -37.07
N ILE A 67 31.19 20.94 -37.53
CA ILE A 67 30.97 21.78 -38.72
C ILE A 67 31.52 23.18 -38.48
N LEU A 68 31.26 23.78 -37.32
CA LEU A 68 31.77 25.11 -36.97
C LEU A 68 33.32 25.13 -36.94
N VAL A 69 33.95 24.11 -36.36
CA VAL A 69 35.41 23.98 -36.35
C VAL A 69 35.96 23.82 -37.78
N SER A 70 35.28 23.05 -38.63
CA SER A 70 35.68 22.82 -40.02
C SER A 70 35.61 24.09 -40.87
N VAL A 71 34.54 24.89 -40.71
CA VAL A 71 34.37 26.19 -41.36
C VAL A 71 35.45 27.19 -40.89
N VAL A 72 35.79 27.17 -39.60
CA VAL A 72 36.85 28.00 -39.03
C VAL A 72 38.22 27.65 -39.62
N ILE A 73 38.55 26.35 -39.74
CA ILE A 73 39.81 25.92 -40.36
C ILE A 73 39.87 26.38 -41.83
N ALA A 74 38.77 26.24 -42.58
CA ALA A 74 38.70 26.70 -43.97
C ALA A 74 38.91 28.22 -44.09
N LEU A 75 38.20 29.02 -43.29
CA LEU A 75 38.34 30.49 -43.28
C LEU A 75 39.73 30.95 -42.82
N SER A 76 40.37 30.19 -41.92
CA SER A 76 41.75 30.42 -41.47
C SER A 76 42.76 30.19 -42.58
N ILE A 77 42.53 29.19 -43.44
CA ILE A 77 43.37 28.92 -44.63
C ILE A 77 43.14 29.97 -45.72
N GLN A 78 41.92 30.48 -45.87
CA GLN A 78 41.61 31.62 -46.75
C GLN A 78 42.19 32.96 -46.26
N CYS A 79 42.55 33.10 -44.97
CA CYS A 79 43.19 34.29 -44.39
C CYS A 79 44.74 34.27 -44.53
N LYS A 80 45.25 34.33 -45.76
CA LYS A 80 46.67 34.62 -46.03
C LYS A 80 46.78 35.80 -47.01
N PRO A 81 47.30 36.99 -46.64
CA PRO A 81 47.19 38.16 -47.52
C PRO A 81 48.50 38.45 -48.30
N PRO A 82 48.43 39.06 -49.50
CA PRO A 82 49.37 40.10 -49.86
C PRO A 82 49.02 41.39 -49.09
N SER A 83 50.07 42.02 -48.58
CA SER A 83 50.19 43.29 -47.82
C SER A 83 49.03 44.31 -47.88
N ILE A 84 48.78 44.93 -46.71
CA ILE A 84 47.93 46.11 -46.38
C ILE A 84 46.52 45.72 -45.87
N TYR A 85 46.19 46.03 -44.59
CA TYR A 85 44.87 46.47 -44.06
C TYR A 85 44.67 46.26 -42.52
N LEU A 86 44.34 47.34 -41.82
CA LEU A 86 43.74 47.44 -40.46
C LEU A 86 42.28 46.89 -40.28
N PRO A 87 41.39 46.78 -41.30
CA PRO A 87 40.04 46.23 -41.15
C PRO A 87 39.94 44.71 -40.99
N VAL A 88 40.96 43.93 -41.37
CA VAL A 88 40.92 42.45 -41.25
C VAL A 88 41.03 41.99 -39.79
N LEU A 89 41.72 42.76 -38.94
CA LEU A 89 41.83 42.49 -37.50
C LEU A 89 40.48 42.69 -36.77
N LYS A 90 39.60 43.58 -37.26
CA LYS A 90 38.26 43.79 -36.70
C LYS A 90 37.33 42.59 -36.95
N ASP A 91 37.41 41.98 -38.13
CA ASP A 91 36.59 40.81 -38.48
C ASP A 91 37.01 39.55 -37.69
N CYS A 92 38.31 39.35 -37.46
CA CYS A 92 38.79 38.27 -36.59
C CYS A 92 38.43 38.46 -35.11
N GLN A 93 38.41 39.71 -34.62
CA GLN A 93 38.02 40.01 -33.24
C GLN A 93 36.53 39.83 -33.01
N GLY A 94 35.68 40.18 -33.99
CA GLY A 94 34.26 39.84 -33.99
C GLY A 94 34.02 38.34 -33.92
N SER A 95 34.74 37.55 -34.72
CA SER A 95 34.63 36.09 -34.74
C SER A 95 34.98 35.42 -33.39
N LEU A 96 36.04 35.90 -32.71
CA LEU A 96 36.41 35.41 -31.37
C LEU A 96 35.36 35.76 -30.30
N THR A 97 34.74 36.95 -30.38
CA THR A 97 33.65 37.33 -29.45
C THR A 97 32.40 36.50 -29.67
N VAL A 98 32.07 36.17 -30.93
CA VAL A 98 30.95 35.28 -31.26
C VAL A 98 31.21 33.87 -30.72
N TYR A 99 32.42 33.33 -30.91
CA TYR A 99 32.80 32.03 -30.34
C TYR A 99 32.66 31.99 -28.82
N ASN A 100 33.23 32.97 -28.12
CA ASN A 100 33.17 33.03 -26.66
C ASN A 100 31.73 33.19 -26.15
N THR A 101 30.88 33.96 -26.85
CA THR A 101 29.47 34.15 -26.48
C THR A 101 28.66 32.86 -26.69
N VAL A 102 28.86 32.17 -27.81
CA VAL A 102 28.22 30.87 -28.10
C VAL A 102 28.63 29.83 -27.07
N MET A 103 29.93 29.73 -26.77
CA MET A 103 30.44 28.80 -25.75
C MET A 103 29.89 29.10 -24.35
N LEU A 104 29.80 30.38 -23.98
CA LEU A 104 29.21 30.78 -22.70
C LEU A 104 27.73 30.41 -22.63
N SER A 105 26.98 30.60 -23.72
CA SER A 105 25.56 30.24 -23.79
C SER A 105 25.34 28.72 -23.65
N CYS A 106 26.17 27.91 -24.32
CA CYS A 106 26.17 26.46 -24.18
C CYS A 106 26.50 26.03 -22.74
N LEU A 107 27.50 26.66 -22.12
CA LEU A 107 27.88 26.34 -20.74
C LEU A 107 26.74 26.64 -19.77
N THR A 108 26.01 27.75 -19.96
CA THR A 108 24.83 28.07 -19.14
C THR A 108 23.69 27.07 -19.35
N ALA A 109 23.43 26.66 -20.59
CA ALA A 109 22.39 25.67 -20.91
C ALA A 109 22.70 24.29 -20.30
N VAL A 110 23.96 23.85 -20.36
CA VAL A 110 24.39 22.61 -19.72
C VAL A 110 24.20 22.70 -18.20
N LYS A 111 24.64 23.78 -17.57
CA LYS A 111 24.47 23.99 -16.12
C LYS A 111 23.01 23.97 -15.69
N THR A 112 22.11 24.62 -16.44
CA THR A 112 20.67 24.60 -16.12
C THR A 112 20.12 23.18 -16.20
N VAL A 113 20.45 22.42 -17.25
CA VAL A 113 20.00 21.02 -17.42
C VAL A 113 20.56 20.12 -16.31
N THR A 114 21.83 20.28 -15.94
CA THR A 114 22.43 19.51 -14.83
C THR A 114 21.73 19.80 -13.51
N SER A 115 21.45 21.07 -13.19
CA SER A 115 20.77 21.45 -11.95
C SER A 115 19.32 20.93 -11.88
N GLU A 116 18.63 20.87 -13.01
CA GLU A 116 17.26 20.34 -13.10
C GLU A 116 17.25 18.83 -12.90
N TRP A 117 18.21 18.12 -13.52
CA TRP A 117 18.39 16.69 -13.30
C TRP A 117 18.71 16.37 -11.84
N GLU A 118 19.60 17.12 -11.19
CA GLU A 118 19.93 16.96 -9.76
C GLU A 118 18.70 17.15 -8.88
N ARG A 119 17.88 18.17 -9.17
CA ARG A 119 16.63 18.43 -8.45
C ARG A 119 15.65 17.28 -8.61
N GLN A 120 15.46 16.79 -9.83
CA GLN A 120 14.56 15.67 -10.11
C GLN A 120 15.04 14.39 -9.43
N ASN A 121 16.34 14.10 -9.49
CA ASN A 121 16.93 12.93 -8.87
C ASN A 121 16.76 12.96 -7.34
N THR A 122 17.04 14.10 -6.71
CA THR A 122 16.84 14.30 -5.27
C THR A 122 15.39 14.09 -4.85
N GLY A 123 14.44 14.64 -5.62
CA GLY A 123 13.01 14.46 -5.37
C GLY A 123 12.57 13.00 -5.48
N LEU A 124 13.05 12.29 -6.50
CA LEU A 124 12.77 10.86 -6.67
C LEU A 124 13.41 10.01 -5.55
N THR A 125 14.62 10.36 -5.08
CA THR A 125 15.26 9.69 -3.94
C THR A 125 14.44 9.84 -2.67
N ALA A 126 13.92 11.04 -2.40
CA ALA A 126 13.07 11.30 -1.24
C ALA A 126 11.77 10.47 -1.29
N GLN A 127 11.12 10.39 -2.47
CA GLN A 127 9.93 9.56 -2.66
C GLN A 127 10.21 8.07 -2.47
N ASN A 128 11.33 7.56 -3.01
CA ASN A 128 11.70 6.16 -2.81
C ASN A 128 11.99 5.83 -1.34
N LEU A 129 12.65 6.74 -0.62
CA LEU A 129 12.90 6.57 0.81
C LEU A 129 11.60 6.55 1.61
N GLN A 130 10.66 7.44 1.27
CA GLN A 130 9.34 7.48 1.88
C GLN A 130 8.57 6.17 1.65
N LEU A 131 8.50 5.70 0.40
CA LEU A 131 7.84 4.45 0.05
C LEU A 131 8.50 3.24 0.74
N GLN A 132 9.83 3.24 0.88
CA GLN A 132 10.54 2.21 1.63
C GLN A 132 10.13 2.20 3.11
N LYS A 133 9.99 3.38 3.73
CA LYS A 133 9.55 3.49 5.12
C LYS A 133 8.12 2.99 5.31
N GLU A 134 7.21 3.37 4.42
CA GLU A 134 5.82 2.88 4.46
C GLU A 134 5.77 1.36 4.26
N ARG A 135 6.59 0.83 3.35
CA ARG A 135 6.70 -0.60 3.10
C ARG A 135 7.19 -1.36 4.33
N THR A 136 8.21 -0.87 5.03
CA THR A 136 8.71 -1.54 6.25
C THR A 136 7.74 -1.42 7.42
N ASP A 137 7.01 -0.31 7.54
CA ASP A 137 5.97 -0.15 8.56
C ASP A 137 4.81 -1.13 8.32
N LEU A 138 4.34 -1.25 7.08
CA LEU A 138 3.31 -2.21 6.70
C LEU A 138 3.77 -3.67 6.87
N GLU A 139 5.03 -3.98 6.53
CA GLU A 139 5.62 -5.30 6.78
C GLU A 139 5.59 -5.63 8.28
N LYS A 140 5.99 -4.69 9.13
CA LYS A 140 5.95 -4.86 10.59
C LYS A 140 4.52 -5.08 11.11
N GLN A 141 3.55 -4.27 10.69
CA GLN A 141 2.15 -4.46 11.08
C GLN A 141 1.62 -5.83 10.65
N THR A 142 2.04 -6.31 9.48
CA THR A 142 1.65 -7.63 8.96
C THR A 142 2.23 -8.75 9.82
N GLU A 143 3.49 -8.64 10.25
CA GLU A 143 4.12 -9.60 11.17
C GLU A 143 3.43 -9.61 12.55
N GLU A 144 3.08 -8.45 13.08
CA GLU A 144 2.36 -8.32 14.36
C GLU A 144 0.98 -8.97 14.30
N LEU A 145 0.17 -8.64 13.29
CA LEU A 145 -1.15 -9.27 13.08
C LEU A 145 -1.04 -10.76 12.81
N THR A 146 0.01 -11.20 12.10
CA THR A 146 0.28 -12.63 11.88
C THR A 146 0.52 -13.35 13.19
N ARG A 147 1.34 -12.77 14.08
CA ARG A 147 1.61 -13.33 15.40
C ARG A 147 0.35 -13.40 16.26
N GLU A 148 -0.50 -12.37 16.22
CA GLU A 148 -1.78 -12.39 16.95
C GLU A 148 -2.72 -13.47 16.43
N ARG A 149 -2.85 -13.59 15.10
CA ARG A 149 -3.58 -14.67 14.46
C ARG A 149 -3.07 -16.03 14.91
N ASP A 150 -1.75 -16.27 14.87
CA ASP A 150 -1.17 -17.56 15.21
C ASP A 150 -1.39 -17.89 16.69
N ARG A 151 -1.29 -16.89 17.57
CA ARG A 151 -1.59 -17.02 18.99
C ARG A 151 -3.06 -17.38 19.23
N LEU A 152 -3.98 -16.74 18.51
CA LEU A 152 -5.40 -17.05 18.59
C LEU A 152 -5.69 -18.46 18.06
N ASN A 153 -5.10 -18.82 16.93
CA ASN A 153 -5.26 -20.13 16.31
C ASN A 153 -4.72 -21.26 17.20
N TRP A 154 -3.58 -21.04 17.86
CA TRP A 154 -3.05 -21.95 18.86
C TRP A 154 -4.01 -22.12 20.05
N THR A 155 -4.59 -21.02 20.54
CA THR A 155 -5.55 -21.05 21.65
C THR A 155 -6.81 -21.84 21.29
N ILE A 156 -7.35 -21.62 20.08
CA ILE A 156 -8.50 -22.38 19.56
C ILE A 156 -8.13 -23.87 19.48
N THR A 157 -6.97 -24.21 18.92
CA THR A 157 -6.51 -25.60 18.80
C THR A 157 -6.40 -26.28 20.16
N ALA A 158 -5.86 -25.60 21.17
CA ALA A 158 -5.79 -26.10 22.53
C ALA A 158 -7.19 -26.38 23.09
N ILE A 159 -8.12 -25.42 22.99
CA ILE A 159 -9.51 -25.56 23.47
C ILE A 159 -10.21 -26.74 22.79
N LEU A 160 -10.06 -26.88 21.47
CA LEU A 160 -10.66 -27.97 20.70
C LEU A 160 -10.08 -29.36 21.03
N GLY A 161 -8.90 -29.42 21.63
CA GLY A 161 -8.24 -30.65 22.07
C GLY A 161 -8.67 -31.16 23.45
N TYR A 162 -9.46 -30.38 24.21
CA TYR A 162 -9.96 -30.80 25.51
C TYR A 162 -11.29 -31.54 25.40
N ASP A 163 -11.31 -32.81 25.80
CA ASP A 163 -12.53 -33.63 25.83
C ASP A 163 -13.53 -33.22 26.93
N ASN A 164 -13.08 -32.45 27.93
CA ASN A 164 -13.89 -31.99 29.07
C ASN A 164 -14.69 -30.72 28.78
N PHE A 165 -14.35 -29.97 27.73
CA PHE A 165 -15.17 -28.88 27.25
C PHE A 165 -16.20 -29.48 26.28
N PRO A 166 -17.48 -29.04 26.27
CA PRO A 166 -18.45 -29.51 25.30
C PRO A 166 -18.17 -28.91 23.90
N VAL A 167 -16.92 -29.08 23.43
CA VAL A 167 -16.43 -28.68 22.11
C VAL A 167 -17.38 -29.18 21.04
N ASN A 168 -17.86 -30.42 21.16
CA ASN A 168 -18.74 -31.01 20.16
C ASN A 168 -20.12 -30.33 20.07
N THR A 169 -20.63 -29.71 21.15
CA THR A 169 -21.92 -29.01 21.11
C THR A 169 -21.78 -27.59 20.59
N HIS A 170 -20.67 -26.90 20.89
CA HIS A 170 -20.43 -25.52 20.44
C HIS A 170 -19.71 -25.43 19.09
N CYS A 171 -18.91 -26.43 18.75
CA CYS A 171 -18.03 -26.48 17.57
C CYS A 171 -18.19 -27.79 16.79
N PRO A 172 -19.40 -28.13 16.30
CA PRO A 172 -19.58 -29.31 15.47
C PRO A 172 -18.70 -29.19 14.21
N LYS A 173 -17.97 -30.27 13.88
CA LYS A 173 -17.02 -30.31 12.74
C LYS A 173 -15.94 -29.22 12.78
N LYS A 174 -15.49 -28.81 13.96
CA LYS A 174 -14.48 -27.74 14.17
C LYS A 174 -14.92 -26.33 13.74
N VAL A 175 -16.21 -26.14 13.48
CA VAL A 175 -16.78 -24.81 13.21
C VAL A 175 -17.55 -24.36 14.43
N CYS A 176 -16.98 -23.41 15.18
CA CYS A 176 -17.57 -22.89 16.40
C CYS A 176 -18.67 -21.87 16.11
N LYS A 177 -19.79 -21.98 16.82
CA LYS A 177 -20.83 -20.96 16.87
C LYS A 177 -20.83 -20.30 18.26
N PRO A 178 -21.09 -18.98 18.37
CA PRO A 178 -21.16 -18.29 19.66
C PRO A 178 -22.25 -18.85 20.58
N CYS A 179 -23.38 -19.26 20.00
CA CYS A 179 -24.50 -19.87 20.73
C CYS A 179 -24.77 -21.29 20.25
N LEU A 180 -25.37 -22.10 21.13
CA LEU A 180 -25.89 -23.42 20.78
C LEU A 180 -27.03 -23.32 19.76
N ASP A 181 -27.30 -24.43 19.06
CA ASP A 181 -28.42 -24.48 18.12
C ASP A 181 -29.76 -24.18 18.83
N ASN A 182 -30.63 -23.42 18.16
CA ASN A 182 -31.91 -22.88 18.67
C ASN A 182 -31.80 -21.77 19.73
N TRP A 183 -30.58 -21.30 20.03
CA TRP A 183 -30.38 -20.08 20.80
C TRP A 183 -30.16 -18.89 19.85
N ILE A 184 -30.69 -17.74 20.23
CA ILE A 184 -30.58 -16.49 19.50
C ILE A 184 -29.40 -15.71 20.06
N LEU A 185 -28.43 -15.37 19.22
CA LEU A 185 -27.34 -14.47 19.58
C LEU A 185 -27.82 -13.02 19.45
N PHE A 186 -27.70 -12.25 20.52
CA PHE A 186 -27.80 -10.80 20.46
C PHE A 186 -26.68 -10.19 21.32
N GLN A 187 -25.86 -9.36 20.67
CA GLN A 187 -24.61 -8.83 21.22
C GLN A 187 -23.72 -9.98 21.73
N SER A 188 -23.44 -10.05 23.03
CA SER A 188 -22.61 -11.08 23.65
C SER A 188 -23.40 -12.15 24.42
N ASN A 189 -24.74 -12.13 24.32
CA ASN A 189 -25.62 -13.00 25.07
C ASN A 189 -26.38 -13.96 24.15
N CYS A 190 -26.66 -15.16 24.66
CA CYS A 190 -27.46 -16.19 23.99
C CYS A 190 -28.82 -16.32 24.68
N TYR A 191 -29.91 -16.28 23.92
CA TYR A 191 -31.28 -16.32 24.42
C TYR A 191 -32.04 -17.54 23.90
N LEU A 192 -32.78 -18.22 24.76
CA LEU A 192 -33.61 -19.37 24.39
C LEU A 192 -35.07 -19.11 24.76
N PHE A 193 -35.95 -19.29 23.78
CA PHE A 193 -37.40 -19.20 23.99
C PHE A 193 -38.01 -20.60 24.02
N MET A 194 -38.57 -20.97 25.18
CA MET A 194 -39.32 -22.22 25.33
C MET A 194 -40.78 -21.99 24.93
N ASN A 195 -41.11 -22.20 23.66
CA ASN A 195 -42.47 -21.99 23.13
C ASN A 195 -43.34 -23.25 23.17
N ASP A 196 -43.38 -23.92 24.33
CA ASP A 196 -44.25 -25.08 24.51
C ASP A 196 -45.53 -24.68 25.24
N LYS A 197 -46.57 -24.33 24.47
CA LYS A 197 -47.88 -23.89 24.99
C LYS A 197 -48.53 -24.88 25.95
N TYR A 198 -48.23 -26.17 25.85
CA TYR A 198 -48.81 -27.21 26.69
C TYR A 198 -47.97 -27.50 27.95
N ASN A 199 -46.77 -26.93 28.05
CA ASN A 199 -45.82 -27.20 29.13
C ASN A 199 -45.32 -25.91 29.82
N TRP A 200 -46.21 -24.92 30.00
CA TRP A 200 -45.89 -23.74 30.78
C TRP A 200 -45.47 -24.12 32.20
N LYS A 201 -44.38 -23.51 32.66
CA LYS A 201 -43.79 -23.77 33.97
C LYS A 201 -44.00 -22.55 34.86
N THR A 202 -44.12 -22.78 36.16
CA THR A 202 -44.10 -21.68 37.13
C THR A 202 -42.76 -20.97 37.07
N TRP A 203 -42.71 -19.70 37.47
CA TRP A 203 -41.47 -18.90 37.40
C TRP A 203 -40.27 -19.60 38.05
N LYS A 204 -40.46 -20.18 39.25
CA LYS A 204 -39.43 -20.96 39.94
C LYS A 204 -38.98 -22.16 39.11
N LYS A 205 -39.92 -22.89 38.52
CA LYS A 205 -39.59 -24.08 37.73
C LYS A 205 -38.90 -23.73 36.41
N SER A 206 -39.29 -22.63 35.76
CA SER A 206 -38.60 -22.11 34.58
C SER A 206 -37.15 -21.75 34.90
N ARG A 207 -36.90 -21.03 36.00
CA ARG A 207 -35.54 -20.71 36.45
C ARG A 207 -34.70 -21.96 36.74
N GLU A 208 -35.27 -22.97 37.40
CA GLU A 208 -34.59 -24.26 37.61
C GLU A 208 -34.18 -24.91 36.28
N VAL A 209 -35.06 -24.90 35.28
CA VAL A 209 -34.77 -25.45 33.95
C VAL A 209 -33.68 -24.66 33.22
N CYS A 210 -33.71 -23.33 33.27
CA CYS A 210 -32.63 -22.49 32.71
C CYS A 210 -31.27 -22.84 33.34
N ARG A 211 -31.24 -23.00 34.67
CA ARG A 211 -29.99 -23.35 35.41
C ARG A 211 -29.45 -24.73 35.08
N GLN A 212 -30.32 -25.69 34.78
CA GLN A 212 -29.91 -27.00 34.27
C GLN A 212 -29.25 -26.93 32.89
N GLN A 213 -29.53 -25.87 32.13
CA GLN A 213 -28.95 -25.57 30.82
C GLN A 213 -27.81 -24.53 30.92
N ASN A 214 -27.17 -24.39 32.08
CA ASN A 214 -26.10 -23.42 32.33
C ASN A 214 -26.48 -21.96 32.02
N SER A 215 -27.75 -21.59 32.23
CA SER A 215 -28.29 -20.24 32.00
C SER A 215 -29.16 -19.77 33.18
N ASP A 216 -29.73 -18.57 33.10
CA ASP A 216 -30.77 -18.09 34.02
C ASP A 216 -31.89 -17.41 33.21
N LEU A 217 -33.00 -17.05 33.88
CA LEU A 217 -34.06 -16.26 33.27
C LEU A 217 -33.52 -14.91 32.82
N VAL A 218 -33.94 -14.51 31.61
CA VAL A 218 -33.53 -13.24 31.00
C VAL A 218 -33.89 -12.05 31.90
N VAL A 219 -32.93 -11.14 32.04
CA VAL A 219 -33.12 -9.81 32.61
C VAL A 219 -32.82 -8.83 31.48
N ILE A 220 -33.81 -8.01 31.14
CA ILE A 220 -33.68 -7.05 30.05
C ILE A 220 -33.01 -5.79 30.60
N GLU A 221 -31.81 -5.49 30.11
CA GLU A 221 -30.99 -4.37 30.56
C GLU A 221 -31.09 -3.14 29.65
N SER A 222 -31.67 -3.28 28.45
CA SER A 222 -31.82 -2.17 27.52
C SER A 222 -33.10 -2.23 26.68
N GLN A 223 -33.53 -1.07 26.18
CA GLN A 223 -34.66 -0.98 25.25
C GLN A 223 -34.36 -1.69 23.92
N GLU A 224 -33.11 -1.67 23.47
CA GLU A 224 -32.69 -2.35 22.24
C GLU A 224 -32.80 -3.88 22.39
N GLU A 225 -32.34 -4.41 23.52
CA GLU A 225 -32.51 -5.82 23.87
C GLU A 225 -34.00 -6.18 23.93
N GLN A 226 -34.82 -5.36 24.60
CA GLN A 226 -36.26 -5.58 24.66
C GLN A 226 -36.89 -5.62 23.26
N ALA A 227 -36.54 -4.66 22.40
CA ALA A 227 -37.06 -4.59 21.05
C ALA A 227 -36.62 -5.79 20.21
N ARG A 228 -35.39 -6.27 20.39
CA ARG A 228 -34.85 -7.42 19.63
C ARG A 228 -35.44 -8.77 20.07
N LEU A 229 -35.79 -8.91 21.35
CA LEU A 229 -36.27 -10.17 21.93
C LEU A 229 -37.80 -10.33 21.88
N ILE A 230 -38.55 -9.24 21.70
CA ILE A 230 -40.02 -9.23 21.74
C ILE A 230 -40.65 -9.02 20.35
N LEU A 231 -39.91 -8.52 19.35
CA LEU A 231 -40.35 -8.35 17.96
C LEU A 231 -39.76 -9.42 17.04
#